data_AF-A0A7S4BWC7-F1
#
_entry.id   AF-A0A7S4BWC7-F1
#
_cell.length_a   1.000
_cell.length_b   1.000
_cell.length_c   1.000
_cell.angle_alpha   90.00
_cell.angle_beta   90.00
_cell.angle_gamma   90.00
#
_symmetry.space_group_name_H-M   'P 1'
#
loop_
_entity.id
_entity.type
_entity.pdbx_description
1 polymer ?
#
loop_
_entity_poly.entity_id
_entity_poly.type
_entity_poly.pdbx_seq_one_letter_code
_entity_poly.pdbx_strand_id
1 'polypeptide(L)'
;SALRHDFHVQLQLKRFWQVLAKQPDQTIGRQEFLKMHQRICLALVSDITLEETRKAGVEDWKAETKGKSSMTQDEVFGFIYEIADLWCTGITGEEYARFLKKVLAGITVRNRLGAHGKLISVSPSLPPQPLQHDFAKFWTRRGRPTERPLPTVVAALKAAEAAVK
;
A
#
# COMPACT_ATOMS: atom_id res chain seq x y z
N SER A 1 -15.54 -12.61 3.22
CA SER A 1 -15.18 -12.70 4.65
C SER A 1 -16.06 -11.75 5.44
N ALA A 2 -16.60 -12.18 6.59
CA ALA A 2 -17.38 -11.30 7.49
C ALA A 2 -16.55 -10.09 7.96
N LEU A 3 -15.24 -10.28 8.18
CA LEU A 3 -14.32 -9.22 8.61
C LEU A 3 -14.14 -8.09 7.59
N ARG A 4 -14.35 -8.36 6.29
CA ARG A 4 -14.30 -7.30 5.29
C ARG A 4 -15.37 -6.24 5.53
N HIS A 5 -16.51 -6.63 6.11
CA HIS A 5 -17.63 -5.74 6.40
C HIS A 5 -17.61 -5.21 7.84
N ASP A 6 -16.59 -5.57 8.63
CA ASP A 6 -16.39 -5.01 9.96
C ASP A 6 -16.27 -3.48 9.89
N PHE A 7 -16.89 -2.79 10.84
CA PHE A 7 -16.97 -1.33 10.86
C PHE A 7 -15.56 -0.68 10.90
N HIS A 8 -14.64 -1.22 11.69
CA HIS A 8 -13.29 -0.68 11.84
C HIS A 8 -12.46 -0.86 10.57
N VAL A 9 -12.61 -2.02 9.92
CA VAL A 9 -11.96 -2.34 8.64
C VAL A 9 -12.48 -1.42 7.55
N GLN A 10 -13.80 -1.34 7.39
CA GLN A 10 -14.47 -0.45 6.42
C GLN A 10 -14.07 1.01 6.61
N LEU A 11 -13.92 1.47 7.86
CA LEU A 11 -13.43 2.82 8.14
C LEU A 11 -12.03 3.06 7.57
N GLN A 12 -11.10 2.10 7.68
CA GLN A 12 -9.75 2.28 7.12
C GLN A 12 -9.74 2.15 5.60
N LEU A 13 -10.49 1.20 5.02
CA LEU A 13 -10.63 1.06 3.57
C LEU A 13 -11.13 2.36 2.93
N LYS A 14 -12.17 2.97 3.53
CA LYS A 14 -12.68 4.28 3.09
C LYS A 14 -11.62 5.39 3.16
N ARG A 15 -10.74 5.39 4.17
CA ARG A 15 -9.65 6.37 4.27
C ARG A 15 -8.59 6.18 3.20
N PHE A 16 -8.24 4.94 2.84
CA PHE A 16 -7.40 4.69 1.67
C PHE A 16 -8.06 5.27 0.42
N TRP A 17 -9.34 4.94 0.19
CA TRP A 17 -10.05 5.44 -0.98
C TRP A 17 -10.11 6.97 -1.04
N GLN A 18 -10.24 7.67 0.09
CA GLN A 18 -10.28 9.13 0.13
C GLN A 18 -8.99 9.80 -0.36
N VAL A 19 -7.83 9.16 -0.21
CA VAL A 19 -6.54 9.77 -0.57
C VAL A 19 -6.10 9.48 -2.01
N LEU A 20 -6.81 8.60 -2.71
CA LEU A 20 -6.48 8.24 -4.09
C LEU A 20 -7.01 9.26 -5.08
N ALA A 21 -6.25 9.54 -6.13
CA ALA A 21 -6.70 10.34 -7.25
C ALA A 21 -7.68 9.54 -8.12
N LYS A 22 -8.97 9.90 -8.07
CA LYS A 22 -10.02 9.26 -8.87
C LYS A 22 -10.22 9.98 -10.19
N GLN A 23 -10.68 9.23 -11.18
CA GLN A 23 -11.25 9.72 -12.43
C GLN A 23 -12.67 10.28 -12.19
N PRO A 24 -13.27 11.00 -13.16
CA PRO A 24 -14.62 11.56 -13.02
C PRO A 24 -15.70 10.53 -12.68
N ASP A 25 -15.54 9.28 -13.12
CA ASP A 25 -16.45 8.15 -12.91
C ASP A 25 -16.31 7.47 -11.53
N GLN A 26 -15.55 8.07 -10.60
CA GLN A 26 -15.24 7.49 -9.29
C GLN A 26 -14.49 6.14 -9.36
N THR A 27 -13.64 5.95 -10.37
CA THR A 27 -12.68 4.84 -10.44
C THR A 27 -11.24 5.32 -10.33
N ILE A 28 -10.29 4.42 -10.06
CA ILE A 28 -8.86 4.72 -10.17
C ILE A 28 -8.27 4.09 -11.44
N GLY A 29 -7.37 4.82 -12.09
CA GLY A 29 -6.61 4.30 -13.22
C GLY A 29 -5.35 3.55 -12.78
N ARG A 30 -4.72 2.87 -13.74
CA ARG A 30 -3.51 2.07 -13.52
C ARG A 30 -2.39 2.82 -12.82
N GLN A 31 -2.11 4.07 -13.21
CA GLN A 31 -1.01 4.84 -12.63
C GLN A 31 -1.21 5.09 -11.12
N GLU A 32 -2.43 5.43 -10.71
CA GLU A 32 -2.72 5.68 -9.30
C GLU A 32 -2.66 4.38 -8.48
N PHE A 33 -3.15 3.26 -9.03
CA PHE A 33 -2.98 1.95 -8.41
C PHE A 33 -1.51 1.60 -8.22
N LEU A 34 -0.68 1.73 -9.26
CA LEU A 34 0.75 1.40 -9.18
C LEU A 34 1.48 2.26 -8.15
N LYS A 35 1.14 3.54 -8.04
CA LYS A 35 1.70 4.45 -7.03
C LYS A 35 1.30 4.04 -5.61
N MET A 36 0.04 3.69 -5.38
CA MET A 36 -0.43 3.17 -4.09
C MET A 36 0.27 1.85 -3.75
N HIS A 37 0.27 0.90 -4.68
CA HIS A 37 0.86 -0.43 -4.55
C HIS A 37 2.35 -0.35 -4.19
N GLN A 38 3.12 0.43 -4.95
CA GLN A 38 4.54 0.62 -4.71
C GLN A 38 4.82 1.15 -3.30
N ARG A 39 4.06 2.14 -2.84
CA ARG A 39 4.23 2.69 -1.49
C ARG A 39 3.88 1.67 -0.42
N ILE A 40 2.83 0.88 -0.61
CA ILE A 40 2.48 -0.21 0.31
C ILE A 40 3.62 -1.23 0.37
N CYS A 41 4.16 -1.67 -0.78
CA CYS A 41 5.28 -2.61 -0.80
C CYS A 41 6.51 -2.06 -0.08
N LEU A 42 6.93 -0.83 -0.38
CA LEU A 42 8.07 -0.18 0.30
C LEU A 42 7.83 0.02 1.80
N ALA A 43 6.58 0.21 2.21
CA ALA A 43 6.20 0.34 3.61
C ALA A 43 6.03 -1.01 4.32
N LEU A 44 6.02 -2.14 3.62
CA LEU A 44 5.88 -3.45 4.25
C LEU A 44 7.16 -4.28 4.13
N VAL A 45 8.01 -3.99 3.15
CA VAL A 45 9.14 -4.82 2.76
C VAL A 45 10.38 -3.93 2.70
N SER A 46 11.38 -4.22 3.52
CA SER A 46 12.58 -3.37 3.61
C SER A 46 13.62 -3.61 2.53
N ASP A 47 13.53 -4.70 1.79
CA ASP A 47 14.54 -5.10 0.82
C ASP A 47 14.03 -5.08 -0.61
N ILE A 48 12.75 -4.76 -0.81
CA ILE A 48 12.18 -4.66 -2.14
C ILE A 48 12.74 -3.45 -2.88
N THR A 49 13.21 -3.69 -4.09
CA THR A 49 13.64 -2.64 -5.01
C THR A 49 12.44 -1.98 -5.68
N LEU A 50 12.63 -0.75 -6.15
CA LEU A 50 11.59 -0.04 -6.92
C LEU A 50 11.17 -0.83 -8.17
N GLU A 51 12.12 -1.48 -8.84
CA GLU A 51 11.83 -2.28 -10.03
C GLU A 51 10.99 -3.53 -9.71
N GLU A 52 11.23 -4.17 -8.56
CA GLU A 52 10.40 -5.28 -8.09
C GLU A 52 9.00 -4.82 -7.71
N THR A 53 8.85 -3.69 -7.00
CA THR A 53 7.53 -3.12 -6.71
C THR A 53 6.76 -2.80 -7.99
N ARG A 54 7.45 -2.26 -9.02
CA ARG A 54 6.86 -1.94 -10.31
C ARG A 54 6.39 -3.20 -11.03
N LYS A 55 7.24 -4.24 -11.10
CA LYS A 55 6.87 -5.52 -11.73
C LYS A 55 5.67 -6.15 -11.04
N ALA A 56 5.72 -6.25 -9.71
CA ALA A 56 4.64 -6.79 -8.90
C ALA A 56 3.33 -6.02 -9.11
N GLY A 57 3.37 -4.68 -9.05
CA GLY A 57 2.19 -3.85 -9.25
C GLY A 57 1.58 -4.00 -10.64
N VAL A 58 2.40 -4.20 -11.69
CA VAL A 58 1.88 -4.43 -13.05
C VAL A 58 1.16 -5.76 -13.17
N GLU A 59 1.63 -6.78 -12.47
CA GLU A 59 1.02 -8.12 -12.49
C GLU A 59 -0.23 -8.16 -11.62
N ASP A 60 -0.19 -7.54 -10.43
CA ASP A 60 -1.36 -7.41 -9.57
C ASP A 60 -2.44 -6.57 -10.27
N TRP A 61 -2.06 -5.48 -10.95
CA TRP A 61 -3.02 -4.74 -11.78
C TRP A 61 -3.72 -5.65 -12.79
N LYS A 62 -2.98 -6.51 -13.50
CA LYS A 62 -3.57 -7.43 -14.49
C LYS A 62 -4.49 -8.45 -13.81
N ALA A 63 -4.08 -9.00 -12.67
CA ALA A 63 -4.85 -9.98 -11.92
C ALA A 63 -6.16 -9.39 -11.36
N GLU A 64 -6.09 -8.20 -10.76
CA GLU A 64 -7.22 -7.53 -10.13
C GLU A 64 -8.22 -6.99 -11.17
N THR A 65 -7.72 -6.38 -12.25
CA THR A 65 -8.60 -5.76 -13.26
C THR A 65 -9.17 -6.74 -14.27
N LYS A 66 -8.54 -7.91 -14.45
CA LYS A 66 -8.90 -8.90 -15.47
C LYS A 66 -9.07 -8.27 -16.87
N GLY A 67 -8.24 -7.29 -17.19
CA GLY A 67 -8.26 -6.57 -18.48
C GLY A 67 -8.99 -5.23 -18.48
N LYS A 68 -9.60 -4.80 -17.37
CA LYS A 68 -10.22 -3.47 -17.25
C LYS A 68 -9.18 -2.35 -17.18
N SER A 69 -9.57 -1.16 -17.64
CA SER A 69 -8.74 0.06 -17.64
C SER A 69 -8.77 0.83 -16.31
N SER A 70 -9.73 0.52 -15.44
CA SER A 70 -9.90 1.16 -14.14
C SER A 70 -10.38 0.17 -13.06
N MET A 71 -10.26 0.57 -11.80
CA MET A 71 -10.78 -0.16 -10.64
C MET A 71 -11.81 0.67 -9.89
N THR A 72 -12.93 0.05 -9.55
CA THR A 72 -13.95 0.60 -8.67
C THR A 72 -13.48 0.62 -7.21
N GLN A 73 -14.22 1.34 -6.35
CA GLN A 73 -13.96 1.36 -4.91
C GLN A 73 -13.92 -0.05 -4.30
N ASP A 74 -14.88 -0.90 -4.66
CA ASP A 74 -14.98 -2.24 -4.08
C ASP A 74 -13.82 -3.15 -4.48
N GLU A 75 -13.24 -2.96 -5.66
CA GLU A 75 -12.07 -3.71 -6.09
C GLU A 75 -10.81 -3.25 -5.35
N VAL A 76 -10.64 -1.93 -5.19
CA VAL A 76 -9.57 -1.38 -4.37
C VAL A 76 -9.70 -1.83 -2.91
N PHE A 77 -10.93 -1.89 -2.38
CA PHE A 77 -11.19 -2.41 -1.04
C PHE A 77 -10.84 -3.90 -0.93
N GLY A 78 -11.14 -4.69 -1.96
CA GLY A 78 -10.74 -6.09 -2.04
C GLY A 78 -9.22 -6.24 -1.93
N PHE A 79 -8.49 -5.56 -2.80
CA PHE A 79 -7.03 -5.58 -2.83
C PHE A 79 -6.41 -5.17 -1.48
N ILE A 80 -6.86 -4.06 -0.88
CA ILE A 80 -6.32 -3.59 0.40
C ILE A 80 -6.69 -4.54 1.56
N TYR A 81 -7.89 -5.11 1.53
CA TYR A 81 -8.30 -6.12 2.51
C TYR A 81 -7.42 -7.37 2.42
N GLU A 82 -7.10 -7.85 1.21
CA GLU A 82 -6.20 -8.99 1.02
C GLU A 82 -4.80 -8.72 1.58
N ILE A 83 -4.31 -7.48 1.51
CA ILE A 83 -3.06 -7.11 2.19
C ILE A 83 -3.23 -7.27 3.70
N ALA A 84 -4.32 -6.81 4.32
CA ALA A 84 -4.53 -7.05 5.76
C ALA A 84 -4.61 -8.55 6.10
N ASP A 85 -5.32 -9.34 5.28
CA ASP A 85 -5.49 -10.79 5.44
C ASP A 85 -4.18 -11.57 5.37
N LEU A 86 -3.20 -11.03 4.66
CA LEU A 86 -1.86 -11.60 4.53
C LEU A 86 -0.98 -11.31 5.75
N TRP A 87 -1.09 -10.11 6.31
CA TRP A 87 -0.14 -9.60 7.31
C TRP A 87 -0.63 -9.70 8.75
N CYS A 88 -1.94 -9.84 8.96
CA CYS A 88 -2.51 -10.06 10.28
C CYS A 88 -2.59 -11.57 10.57
N THR A 89 -2.25 -11.96 11.81
CA THR A 89 -2.30 -13.37 12.22
C THR A 89 -3.58 -13.69 13.00
N GLY A 90 -4.17 -12.70 13.66
CA GLY A 90 -5.50 -12.84 14.24
C GLY A 90 -6.61 -12.51 13.23
N ILE A 91 -7.83 -12.79 13.65
CA ILE A 91 -9.04 -12.71 12.81
C ILE A 91 -10.02 -11.66 13.36
N THR A 92 -9.51 -10.57 13.92
CA THR A 92 -10.34 -9.50 14.50
C THR A 92 -10.36 -8.26 13.62
N GLY A 93 -11.50 -7.57 13.58
CA GLY A 93 -11.65 -6.33 12.82
C GLY A 93 -10.71 -5.22 13.32
N GLU A 94 -10.49 -5.15 14.63
CA GLU A 94 -9.59 -4.19 15.27
C GLU A 94 -8.14 -4.38 14.88
N GLU A 95 -7.67 -5.62 14.75
CA GLU A 95 -6.31 -5.92 14.32
C GLU A 95 -6.08 -5.46 12.87
N TYR A 96 -6.98 -5.85 11.96
CA TYR A 96 -6.93 -5.43 10.55
C TYR A 96 -6.98 -3.90 10.45
N ALA A 97 -7.89 -3.27 11.20
CA ALA A 97 -8.00 -1.81 11.20
C ALA A 97 -6.74 -1.12 11.75
N ARG A 98 -6.12 -1.67 12.79
CA ARG A 98 -4.87 -1.14 13.35
C ARG A 98 -3.72 -1.28 12.36
N PHE A 99 -3.61 -2.41 11.68
CA PHE A 99 -2.64 -2.65 10.63
C PHE A 99 -2.83 -1.68 9.46
N LEU A 100 -4.03 -1.62 8.87
CA LEU A 100 -4.35 -0.74 7.75
C LEU A 100 -4.12 0.74 8.08
N LYS A 101 -4.46 1.16 9.30
CA LYS A 101 -4.19 2.53 9.78
C LYS A 101 -2.69 2.84 9.80
N LYS A 102 -1.85 1.88 10.23
CA LYS A 102 -0.38 2.03 10.24
C LYS A 102 0.17 2.10 8.82
N VAL A 103 -0.28 1.22 7.92
CA VAL A 103 0.13 1.25 6.50
C VAL A 103 -0.22 2.59 5.87
N LEU A 104 -1.47 3.05 6.02
CA LEU A 104 -1.90 4.33 5.45
C LEU A 104 -1.05 5.50 5.97
N ALA A 105 -0.78 5.54 7.27
CA ALA A 105 0.07 6.56 7.88
C ALA A 105 1.54 6.48 7.40
N GLY A 106 2.02 5.29 7.06
CA GLY A 106 3.36 5.05 6.49
C GLY A 106 3.50 5.38 5.01
N ILE A 107 2.39 5.62 4.28
CA ILE A 107 2.43 5.91 2.83
C ILE A 107 1.81 7.26 2.43
N THR A 108 1.28 8.01 3.41
CA THR A 108 0.64 9.31 3.18
C THR A 108 1.31 10.42 3.98
N VAL A 109 1.34 11.61 3.39
CA VAL A 109 1.76 12.84 4.05
C VAL A 109 0.53 13.51 4.65
N ARG A 110 0.57 13.87 5.93
CA ARG A 110 -0.51 14.65 6.55
C ARG A 110 -0.14 16.12 6.58
N ASN A 111 -0.82 16.90 5.75
CA ASN A 111 -0.74 18.36 5.78
C ASN A 111 -1.73 18.92 6.82
N ARG A 112 -1.27 19.82 7.69
CA ARG A 112 -2.11 20.60 8.59
C ARG A 112 -1.80 22.08 8.42
N LEU A 113 -2.80 22.93 8.51
CA LEU A 113 -2.58 24.37 8.65
C LEU A 113 -2.26 24.66 10.12
N GLY A 114 -1.05 25.16 10.36
CA GLY A 114 -0.64 25.71 11.65
C GLY A 114 -1.14 27.14 11.84
N ALA A 115 -0.77 27.74 12.98
CA ALA A 115 -1.04 29.16 13.23
C ALA A 115 -0.54 30.03 12.07
N HIS A 116 -1.32 31.05 11.72
CA HIS A 116 -1.03 32.00 10.64
C HIS A 116 -0.96 31.40 9.22
N GLY A 117 -1.61 30.25 8.96
CA GLY A 117 -1.70 29.69 7.62
C GLY A 117 -0.46 28.93 7.14
N LYS A 118 0.52 28.68 8.03
CA LYS A 118 1.71 27.89 7.69
C LYS A 118 1.34 26.42 7.49
N LEU A 119 1.72 25.83 6.36
CA LEU A 119 1.54 24.39 6.13
C LEU A 119 2.55 23.59 6.95
N ILE A 120 2.07 22.74 7.86
CA ILE A 120 2.85 21.74 8.60
C ILE A 120 2.61 20.39 7.94
N SER A 121 3.66 19.85 7.32
CA SER A 121 3.64 18.53 6.69
C SER A 121 4.25 17.49 7.65
N VAL A 122 3.48 16.46 7.98
CA VAL A 122 3.97 15.28 8.71
C VAL A 122 4.25 14.18 7.70
N SER A 123 5.54 13.92 7.46
CA SER A 123 5.99 12.85 6.56
C SER A 123 5.67 11.46 7.11
N PRO A 124 5.54 10.46 6.24
CA PRO A 124 5.34 9.08 6.68
C PRO A 124 6.55 8.58 7.48
N SER A 125 6.29 7.82 8.55
CA SER A 125 7.35 7.14 9.30
C SER A 125 7.74 5.84 8.58
N LEU A 126 9.03 5.51 8.54
CA LEU A 126 9.53 4.22 8.05
C LEU A 126 8.82 3.06 8.76
N PRO A 127 8.62 1.91 8.09
CA PRO A 127 8.02 0.78 8.73
C PRO A 127 8.91 0.17 9.82
N PRO A 128 8.31 -0.32 10.93
CA PRO A 128 9.07 -1.00 11.97
C PRO A 128 9.65 -2.32 11.45
N GLN A 129 10.89 -2.65 11.87
CA GLN A 129 11.67 -3.79 11.39
C GLN A 129 11.00 -5.18 11.37
N PRO A 130 10.04 -5.53 12.26
CA PRO A 130 9.44 -6.86 12.25
C PRO A 130 8.58 -7.20 11.01
N LEU A 131 8.13 -6.20 10.24
CA LEU A 131 7.37 -6.44 9.00
C LEU A 131 8.29 -6.90 7.84
N GLN A 132 9.61 -6.89 8.02
CA GLN A 132 10.58 -7.04 6.95
C GLN A 132 10.79 -8.50 6.49
N HIS A 133 10.51 -9.50 7.32
CA HIS A 133 10.78 -10.92 7.01
C HIS A 133 9.63 -11.67 6.32
N ASP A 134 8.39 -11.16 6.37
CA ASP A 134 7.21 -11.94 5.98
C ASP A 134 6.87 -11.88 4.47
N PHE A 135 7.59 -11.08 3.69
CA PHE A 135 7.36 -10.93 2.25
C PHE A 135 7.72 -12.17 1.41
N ALA A 136 8.69 -12.98 1.85
CA ALA A 136 9.01 -14.23 1.17
C ALA A 136 7.80 -15.19 1.16
N LYS A 137 7.03 -15.24 2.24
CA LYS A 137 5.84 -16.09 2.38
C LYS A 137 4.70 -15.69 1.44
N PHE A 138 4.55 -14.38 1.16
CA PHE A 138 3.56 -13.84 0.22
C PHE A 138 3.77 -14.39 -1.20
N TRP A 139 5.01 -14.39 -1.68
CA TRP A 139 5.36 -14.87 -3.02
C TRP A 139 5.29 -16.38 -3.14
N THR A 140 5.69 -17.14 -2.12
CA THR A 140 5.55 -18.60 -2.11
C THR A 140 4.09 -19.02 -2.26
N ARG A 141 3.17 -18.34 -1.56
CA ARG A 141 1.72 -18.64 -1.60
C ARG A 141 1.06 -18.27 -2.95
N ARG A 142 1.68 -17.38 -3.73
CA ARG A 142 1.28 -17.03 -5.12
C ARG A 142 2.21 -17.66 -6.19
N GLY A 143 3.05 -18.63 -5.82
CA GLY A 143 3.87 -19.42 -6.75
C GLY A 143 5.11 -18.72 -7.33
N ARG A 144 5.78 -17.84 -6.58
CA ARG A 144 6.93 -17.05 -7.06
C ARG A 144 8.21 -17.21 -6.24
N PRO A 145 9.42 -17.07 -6.85
CA PRO A 145 10.69 -17.34 -6.19
C PRO A 145 11.14 -16.21 -5.24
N THR A 146 11.86 -16.58 -4.18
CA THR A 146 12.10 -15.77 -2.97
C THR A 146 13.51 -15.20 -2.78
N GLU A 147 14.48 -15.39 -3.69
CA GLU A 147 15.89 -15.09 -3.39
C GLU A 147 16.52 -13.94 -4.21
N ARG A 148 16.99 -12.89 -3.50
CA ARG A 148 18.10 -11.99 -3.88
C ARG A 148 18.54 -11.09 -2.70
N PRO A 149 19.80 -10.59 -2.65
CA PRO A 149 20.31 -9.78 -1.54
C PRO A 149 19.95 -8.28 -1.64
N LEU A 150 19.80 -7.64 -0.48
CA LEU A 150 19.15 -6.33 -0.27
C LEU A 150 20.05 -5.12 -0.64
N PRO A 151 19.54 -4.09 -1.34
CA PRO A 151 20.02 -2.72 -1.22
C PRO A 151 19.19 -1.92 -0.21
N THR A 152 19.85 -1.16 0.67
CA THR A 152 19.24 -0.44 1.81
C THR A 152 18.14 0.54 1.39
N VAL A 153 16.92 0.41 1.96
CA VAL A 153 15.70 1.24 1.75
C VAL A 153 15.96 2.74 1.51
N VAL A 154 16.86 3.32 2.31
CA VAL A 154 17.16 4.76 2.31
C VAL A 154 17.86 5.20 1.03
N ALA A 155 18.67 4.33 0.42
CA ALA A 155 19.34 4.62 -0.85
C ALA A 155 18.33 4.58 -2.02
N ALA A 156 17.40 3.62 -2.00
CA ALA A 156 16.38 3.47 -3.03
C ALA A 156 15.38 4.64 -3.04
N LEU A 157 14.92 5.11 -1.86
CA LEU A 157 14.02 6.26 -1.76
C LEU A 157 14.68 7.56 -2.25
N LYS A 158 15.94 7.81 -1.88
CA LYS A 158 16.69 8.99 -2.36
C LYS A 158 16.94 8.96 -3.88
N ALA A 159 17.17 7.79 -4.46
CA ALA A 159 17.33 7.63 -5.90
C ALA A 159 16.02 7.86 -6.67
N ALA A 160 14.87 7.41 -6.14
CA ALA A 160 13.56 7.68 -6.73
C ALA A 160 13.21 9.17 -6.77
N GLU A 161 13.51 9.91 -5.70
CA GLU A 161 13.27 11.36 -5.65
C GLU A 161 14.17 12.14 -6.62
N ALA A 162 15.37 11.62 -6.91
CA ALA A 162 16.31 12.21 -7.87
C ALA A 162 15.94 11.92 -9.34
N ALA A 163 15.32 10.78 -9.64
CA ALA A 163 14.96 10.37 -11.00
C ALA A 163 13.65 10.99 -11.54
N VAL A 164 12.97 11.81 -10.73
CA VAL A 164 11.73 12.53 -11.09
C VAL A 164 12.01 14.03 -11.37
N LYS A 165 13.28 14.46 -11.32
CA LYS A 165 13.74 15.76 -11.82
C LYS A 165 14.49 15.58 -13.13
#